data_AF-A0A2N0WBS3-F1
#
_entry.id   AF-A0A2N0WBS3-F1
#
_cell.length_a   1.000
_cell.length_b   1.000
_cell.length_c   1.000
_cell.angle_alpha   90.00
_cell.angle_beta   90.00
_cell.angle_gamma   90.00
#
_symmetry.space_group_name_H-M   'P 1'
#
loop_
_entity.id
_entity.type
_entity.pdbx_description
1 polymer ?
#
loop_
_entity_poly.entity_id
_entity_poly.type
_entity_poly.pdbx_seq_one_letter_code
_entity_poly.pdbx_strand_id
1 'polypeptide(L)' 'MSYLRVGDLVKPDPDAEIQAGWKPKGELRLVAIKQGIRSGKSILKAKDERGVFYYGLDGCFEKVGKD' A
#
# COMPACT_ATOMS: atom_id res chain seq x y z
N MET A 1 -0.87 3.50 -12.47
CA MET A 1 0.28 3.89 -11.64
C MET A 1 -0.23 4.76 -10.51
N SER A 2 -0.40 4.15 -9.34
CA SER A 2 -0.71 4.86 -8.10
C SER A 2 0.46 5.78 -7.73
N TYR A 3 0.16 7.07 -7.58
CA TYR A 3 1.15 8.11 -7.24
C TYR A 3 1.42 8.17 -5.73
N LEU A 4 1.62 7.02 -5.09
CA LEU A 4 1.88 6.96 -3.66
C LEU A 4 3.31 7.38 -3.36
N ARG A 5 3.49 8.21 -2.34
CA ARG A 5 4.79 8.71 -1.87
C ARG A 5 5.00 8.42 -0.40
N VAL A 6 6.26 8.35 0.00
CA VAL A 6 6.61 8.31 1.43
C VAL A 6 6.03 9.56 2.11
N GLY A 7 5.36 9.35 3.23
CA GLY A 7 4.64 10.37 3.99
C GLY A 7 3.14 10.40 3.71
N ASP A 8 2.67 9.76 2.61
CA ASP A 8 1.25 9.69 2.30
C ASP A 8 0.48 8.88 3.33
N LEU A 9 -0.72 9.37 3.64
CA LEU A 9 -1.71 8.66 4.43
C LEU A 9 -2.60 7.88 3.47
N VAL A 10 -2.69 6.57 3.68
CA VAL A 10 -3.43 5.66 2.80
C VAL A 10 -4.35 4.75 3.58
N LYS A 11 -5.39 4.28 2.92
CA LYS A 11 -6.25 3.20 3.38
C LYS A 11 -6.01 1.98 2.51
N PRO A 12 -5.71 0.82 3.09
CA PRO A 12 -5.56 -0.42 2.32
C PRO A 12 -6.93 -0.87 1.79
N ASP A 13 -6.93 -1.33 0.55
CA ASP A 13 -8.09 -1.99 -0.05
C ASP A 13 -8.34 -3.34 0.63
N PRO A 14 -9.60 -3.79 0.83
CA PRO A 14 -9.91 -5.12 1.32
C PRO A 14 -9.17 -6.26 0.57
N ASP A 15 -8.89 -6.10 -0.72
CA ASP A 15 -8.13 -7.09 -1.50
C ASP A 15 -6.64 -7.16 -1.12
N ALA A 16 -6.09 -6.11 -0.49
CA ALA A 16 -4.76 -6.14 0.12
C ALA A 16 -4.71 -7.02 1.38
N GLU A 17 -5.85 -7.26 2.03
CA GLU A 17 -5.96 -8.06 3.27
C GLU A 17 -5.73 -9.56 3.02
N ILE A 18 -6.02 -10.05 1.81
CA ILE A 18 -6.16 -11.47 1.51
C ILE A 18 -4.81 -12.21 1.44
N GLN A 19 -3.70 -11.54 1.10
CA GLN A 19 -2.43 -12.22 0.83
C GLN A 19 -1.54 -12.47 2.06
N ALA A 20 -1.85 -11.92 3.24
CA ALA A 20 -0.96 -12.00 4.41
C ALA A 20 -1.65 -12.39 5.73
N GLY A 21 -2.94 -12.75 5.71
CA GLY A 21 -3.69 -13.06 6.95
C GLY A 21 -3.84 -11.84 7.86
N TRP A 22 -3.92 -10.65 7.28
CA TRP A 22 -3.71 -9.40 7.99
C TRP A 22 -4.90 -8.44 7.79
N LYS A 23 -5.35 -7.80 8.88
CA LYS A 23 -6.49 -6.88 8.94
C LYS A 23 -6.02 -5.48 9.38
N PRO A 24 -5.32 -4.71 8.53
CA PRO A 24 -4.97 -3.34 8.86
C PRO A 24 -6.24 -2.52 9.10
N LYS A 25 -6.47 -2.10 10.34
CA LYS A 25 -7.57 -1.23 10.69
C LYS A 25 -7.14 0.23 10.60
N GLY A 26 -7.78 0.97 9.68
CA GLY A 26 -7.67 2.42 9.60
C GLY A 26 -6.62 2.91 8.61
N GLU A 27 -6.28 4.18 8.78
CA GLU A 27 -5.35 4.91 7.94
C GLU A 27 -3.90 4.55 8.31
N LEU A 28 -3.04 4.48 7.30
CA LEU A 28 -1.66 4.06 7.42
C LEU A 28 -0.76 5.11 6.79
N ARG A 29 0.27 5.52 7.51
CA ARG A 29 1.28 6.41 6.97
C ARG A 29 2.43 5.63 6.36
N LEU A 30 2.70 5.86 5.09
CA LEU A 30 3.77 5.17 4.38
C LEU A 30 5.14 5.76 4.74
N VAL A 31 6.08 4.93 5.17
CA VAL A 31 7.48 5.32 5.45
C VAL A 31 8.48 4.78 4.44
N ALA A 32 8.10 3.76 3.67
CA ALA A 32 8.89 3.30 2.54
C ALA A 32 7.99 2.76 1.43
N ILE A 33 8.39 2.95 0.18
CA ILE A 33 7.66 2.46 -1.00
C ILE A 33 8.66 1.90 -1.99
N LYS A 34 8.35 0.74 -2.56
CA LYS A 34 9.08 0.13 -3.67
C LYS A 34 8.07 -0.37 -4.69
N GLN A 35 8.15 0.16 -5.91
CA GLN A 35 7.34 -0.28 -7.04
C GLN A 35 8.18 -1.13 -7.98
N GLY A 36 7.57 -2.14 -8.58
CA GLY A 36 8.21 -2.97 -9.58
C GLY A 36 7.18 -3.69 -10.45
N ILE A 37 7.62 -4.17 -11.62
CA ILE A 37 6.76 -4.96 -12.50
C ILE A 37 7.16 -6.42 -12.38
N ARG A 38 6.19 -7.31 -12.15
CA ARG A 38 6.39 -8.77 -12.15
C ARG A 38 5.32 -9.40 -13.01
N SER A 39 5.72 -10.18 -14.01
CA SER A 39 4.81 -10.88 -14.93
C SER A 39 3.78 -9.94 -15.59
N GLY A 40 4.21 -8.74 -15.98
CA GLY A 40 3.34 -7.72 -16.59
C GLY A 40 2.40 -6.98 -15.63
N LYS A 41 2.40 -7.33 -14.33
CA LYS A 41 1.62 -6.65 -13.30
C LYS A 41 2.49 -5.69 -12.50
N SER A 42 1.99 -4.49 -12.24
CA SER A 42 2.64 -3.55 -11.32
C SER A 42 2.38 -3.97 -9.89
N ILE A 43 3.45 -4.18 -9.13
CA ILE A 43 3.46 -4.56 -7.73
C ILE A 43 3.97 -3.38 -6.91
N LEU A 44 3.23 -3.04 -5.88
CA LEU A 44 3.61 -2.08 -4.87
C LEU A 44 4.00 -2.82 -3.59
N LYS A 45 5.19 -2.54 -3.08
CA LYS A 45 5.61 -2.86 -1.72
C LYS A 45 5.64 -1.58 -0.90
N ALA A 46 4.85 -1.51 0.15
CA ALA A 46 4.82 -0.37 1.07
C ALA A 46 5.34 -0.78 2.46
N LYS A 47 5.75 0.19 3.27
CA LYS A 47 6.06 0.02 4.68
C LYS A 47 5.34 1.11 5.46
N ASP A 48 4.75 0.79 6.60
CA ASP A 48 4.13 1.79 7.48
C ASP A 48 5.07 2.25 8.61
N GLU A 49 4.63 3.28 9.32
CA GLU A 49 5.29 3.81 10.51
C GLU A 49 5.48 2.79 11.65
N ARG A 50 4.68 1.71 11.68
CA ARG A 50 4.80 0.63 12.66
C ARG A 50 5.88 -0.39 12.28
N GLY A 51 6.50 -0.23 11.11
CA GLY A 51 7.55 -1.12 10.65
C GLY A 51 7.06 -2.28 9.79
N VAL A 52 5.77 -2.38 9.52
CA VAL A 52 5.14 -3.48 8.80
C VAL A 52 5.32 -3.30 7.31
N PHE A 53 5.59 -4.39 6.59
CA PHE A 53 5.66 -4.38 5.12
C PHE A 53 4.38 -4.92 4.50
N TYR A 54 4.02 -4.32 3.38
CA TYR A 54 2.80 -4.59 2.63
C TYR A 54 3.16 -4.87 1.19
N TYR A 55 2.44 -5.77 0.57
CA TYR A 55 2.62 -6.10 -0.84
C TYR A 55 1.24 -6.20 -1.48
N GLY A 56 1.07 -5.56 -2.62
CA GLY A 56 -0.16 -5.67 -3.38
C GLY A 56 0.03 -5.23 -4.81
N LEU A 57 -1.03 -5.35 -5.60
CA LEU A 57 -1.05 -4.80 -6.94
C LEU A 57 -1.14 -3.27 -6.87
N ASP A 58 -0.68 -2.61 -7.93
CA ASP A 58 -0.89 -1.18 -8.11
C ASP A 58 -2.38 -0.83 -7.97
N GLY A 59 -2.70 0.04 -7.01
CA GLY A 59 -4.09 0.37 -6.64
C GLY A 59 -4.60 -0.26 -5.34
N CYS A 60 -3.83 -1.12 -4.67
CA CYS A 60 -4.24 -1.74 -3.40
C CYS A 60 -4.26 -0.80 -2.18
N PHE A 61 -3.89 0.47 -2.37
CA PHE A 61 -3.96 1.51 -1.37
C PHE A 61 -4.61 2.75 -1.98
N GLU A 62 -5.60 3.27 -1.29
CA GLU A 62 -6.25 4.53 -1.60
C GLU A 62 -5.64 5.64 -0.76
N LYS A 63 -5.26 6.76 -1.39
CA LYS A 63 -4.71 7.91 -0.66
C LYS A 63 -5.85 8.67 0.04
N VAL A 64 -5.73 8.86 1.34
CA VAL A 64 -6.68 9.61 2.16
C VAL A 64 -6.38 11.11 2.04
N GLY A 65 -7.42 11.94 1.93
CA GLY A 65 -7.30 13.40 1.89
C GLY A 65 -6.96 13.98 0.53
N LYS A 66 -7.41 13.34 -0.56
CA LYS A 66 -7.33 13.91 -1.91
C LYS A 66 -8.61 14.71 -2.19
N ASP A 67 -8.70 15.90 -1.60
CA ASP A 67 -9.55 16.99 -2.13
C ASP A 67 -8.81 17.72 -3.26
#